data_AF-A0A946QD53-F1
#
_entry.id   AF-A0A946QD53-F1
#
_cell.length_a   1.000
_cell.length_b   1.000
_cell.length_c   1.000
_cell.angle_alpha   90.00
_cell.angle_beta   90.00
_cell.angle_gamma   90.00
#
_symmetry.space_group_name_H-M   'P 1'
#
loop_
_entity.id
_entity.type
_entity.pdbx_description
1 polymer ?
#
loop_
_entity_poly.entity_id
_entity_poly.type
_entity_poly.pdbx_seq_one_letter_code
_entity_poly.pdbx_strand_id
1 'polypeptide(L)'
;FLLDDHAKSDVTTTAANITITTTLKDETVTVKIPSADPTAAEHNQFQITDAVLLQRLEMVGHGVTAQTTVLIKDTPYTGQFEHDHGDGHSH
;
A
#
# COMPACT_ATOMS: atom_id res chain seq x y z
N PHE A 1 19.87 -21.09 -11.39
CA PHE A 1 19.50 -20.67 -10.03
C PHE A 1 18.21 -19.89 -10.16
N LEU A 2 17.07 -20.58 -10.03
CA LEU A 2 15.77 -19.94 -9.89
C LEU A 2 15.77 -19.32 -8.49
N LEU A 3 15.79 -18.00 -8.41
CA LEU A 3 15.53 -17.30 -7.15
C LEU A 3 14.10 -17.64 -6.78
N ASP A 4 13.99 -18.46 -5.75
CA ASP A 4 12.77 -18.98 -5.17
C ASP A 4 11.76 -17.84 -4.97
N ASP A 5 10.55 -18.11 -5.44
CA ASP A 5 9.30 -17.39 -5.23
C ASP A 5 9.31 -16.65 -3.88
N HIS A 6 9.38 -15.31 -3.94
CA HIS A 6 9.49 -14.41 -2.80
C HIS A 6 8.65 -14.88 -1.60
N ALA A 7 9.31 -15.41 -0.58
CA ALA A 7 8.73 -15.49 0.76
C ALA A 7 8.47 -14.05 1.25
N LYS A 8 7.29 -13.51 0.93
CA LYS A 8 6.77 -12.26 1.49
C LYS A 8 6.54 -12.49 2.97
N SER A 9 7.58 -12.29 3.79
CA SER A 9 7.41 -12.30 5.23
C SER A 9 6.66 -11.04 5.65
N ASP A 10 5.57 -11.22 6.38
CA ASP A 10 4.88 -10.12 7.03
C ASP A 10 5.84 -9.42 8.01
N VAL A 11 6.01 -8.11 7.84
CA VAL A 11 6.82 -7.28 8.74
C VAL A 11 5.87 -6.54 9.67
N THR A 12 6.10 -6.65 10.98
CA THR A 12 5.32 -5.93 11.99
C THR A 12 5.87 -4.52 12.24
N THR A 13 4.99 -3.62 12.64
CA THR A 13 5.34 -2.27 13.09
C THR A 13 4.59 -1.87 14.36
N THR A 14 5.18 -1.00 15.18
CA THR A 14 4.51 -0.33 16.29
C THR A 14 3.67 0.87 15.85
N ALA A 15 3.73 1.25 14.57
CA ALA A 15 2.91 2.32 14.03
C ALA A 15 1.47 1.84 13.84
N ALA A 16 0.55 2.37 14.66
CA ALA A 16 -0.88 2.05 14.57
C ALA A 16 -1.55 2.57 13.28
N ASN A 17 -0.82 3.30 12.42
CA ASN A 17 -1.33 3.82 11.16
C ASN A 17 -0.24 3.78 10.07
N ILE A 18 -0.66 3.55 8.83
CA ILE A 18 0.14 3.82 7.62
C ILE A 18 -0.41 5.05 6.90
N THR A 19 0.39 5.60 5.99
CA THR A 19 -0.03 6.72 5.14
C THR A 19 -0.08 6.25 3.69
N ILE A 20 -1.21 6.44 3.02
CA ILE A 20 -1.34 6.23 1.58
C ILE A 20 -1.49 7.60 0.91
N THR A 21 -0.64 7.85 -0.06
CA THR A 21 -0.65 9.05 -0.89
C THR A 21 -1.06 8.65 -2.30
N THR A 22 -2.12 9.25 -2.82
CA THR A 22 -2.57 9.07 -4.20
C THR A 22 -2.41 10.39 -4.96
N THR A 23 -1.96 10.32 -6.21
CA THR A 23 -1.84 11.48 -7.08
C THR A 23 -2.58 11.20 -8.38
N LEU A 24 -3.55 12.07 -8.71
CA LEU A 24 -4.27 12.08 -9.98
C LEU A 24 -4.05 13.43 -10.65
N LYS A 25 -3.36 13.44 -11.79
CA LYS A 25 -2.88 14.68 -12.45
C LYS A 25 -2.04 15.52 -11.47
N ASP A 26 -2.55 16.65 -11.01
CA ASP A 26 -1.90 17.57 -10.07
C ASP A 26 -2.51 17.55 -8.66
N GLU A 27 -3.52 16.71 -8.43
CA GLU A 27 -4.17 16.60 -7.13
C GLU A 27 -3.57 15.42 -6.35
N THR A 28 -2.91 15.74 -5.23
CA THR A 28 -2.40 14.75 -4.28
C THR A 28 -3.29 14.69 -3.04
N VAL A 29 -3.75 13.49 -2.72
CA VAL A 29 -4.52 13.21 -1.50
C VAL A 29 -3.74 12.23 -0.64
N THR A 30 -3.54 12.61 0.62
CA THR A 30 -2.85 11.82 1.64
C THR A 30 -3.84 11.39 2.71
N VAL A 31 -3.95 10.08 2.95
CA VAL A 31 -4.88 9.51 3.93
C VAL A 31 -4.11 8.62 4.89
N LYS A 32 -4.46 8.71 6.18
CA LYS A 32 -3.96 7.79 7.21
C LYS A 32 -4.90 6.60 7.33
N ILE A 33 -4.34 5.40 7.23
CA ILE A 33 -5.08 4.15 7.36
C ILE A 33 -4.75 3.53 8.72
N PRO A 34 -5.75 3.32 9.59
CA PRO A 34 -5.52 2.69 10.87
C PRO A 34 -5.25 1.20 10.73
N SER A 35 -4.57 0.64 11.73
CA SER A 35 -4.46 -0.81 11.87
C SER A 35 -5.85 -1.45 12.03
N ALA A 36 -6.01 -2.66 11.52
CA ALA A 36 -7.22 -3.46 11.70
C ALA A 36 -7.49 -3.76 13.20
N ASP A 37 -6.42 -3.90 13.99
CA ASP A 37 -6.49 -3.97 15.45
C ASP A 37 -5.60 -2.87 16.07
N PRO A 38 -6.18 -1.71 16.43
CA PRO A 38 -5.41 -0.61 17.02
C PRO A 38 -5.01 -0.87 18.48
N THR A 39 -5.49 -1.95 19.11
CA THR A 39 -5.17 -2.31 20.50
C THR A 39 -3.97 -3.24 20.61
N ALA A 40 -3.55 -3.86 19.51
CA ALA A 40 -2.36 -4.68 19.45
C ALA A 40 -1.09 -3.85 19.71
N ALA A 41 -0.07 -4.47 20.29
CA ALA A 41 1.24 -3.83 20.49
C ALA A 41 2.03 -3.70 19.17
N GLU A 42 1.72 -4.56 18.21
CA GLU A 42 2.35 -4.64 16.89
C GLU A 42 1.28 -4.81 15.82
N HIS A 43 1.51 -4.23 14.65
CA HIS A 43 0.56 -4.15 13.54
C HIS A 43 1.22 -4.62 12.25
N ASN A 44 0.52 -5.47 11.51
CA ASN A 44 0.89 -5.90 10.15
C ASN A 44 -0.30 -5.79 9.18
N GLN A 45 -1.50 -5.47 9.67
CA GLN A 45 -2.71 -5.33 8.87
C GLN A 45 -3.34 -3.96 9.08
N PHE A 46 -3.72 -3.32 7.98
CA PHE A 46 -4.32 -1.99 7.93
C PHE A 46 -5.55 -2.03 7.03
N GLN A 47 -6.64 -1.40 7.45
CA GLN A 47 -7.92 -1.49 6.76
C GLN A 47 -8.36 -0.13 6.21
N ILE A 48 -8.57 -0.07 4.90
CA ILE A 48 -9.14 1.10 4.24
C ILE A 48 -10.65 1.06 4.39
N THR A 49 -11.21 2.08 5.03
CA THR A 49 -12.67 2.28 5.14
C THR A 49 -13.16 3.47 4.31
N ASP A 50 -12.24 4.25 3.73
CA ASP A 50 -12.56 5.40 2.92
C ASP A 50 -12.88 4.98 1.48
N ALA A 51 -14.14 5.14 1.08
CA ALA A 51 -14.63 4.71 -0.23
C ALA A 51 -13.99 5.50 -1.39
N VAL A 52 -13.64 6.77 -1.16
CA VAL A 52 -12.99 7.62 -2.18
C VAL A 52 -11.57 7.14 -2.44
N LEU A 53 -10.82 6.83 -1.38
CA LEU A 53 -9.48 6.27 -1.50
C LEU A 53 -9.52 4.91 -2.17
N LEU A 54 -10.48 4.04 -1.82
CA LEU A 54 -10.63 2.74 -2.47
C LEU A 54 -10.80 2.90 -3.99
N GLN A 55 -11.72 3.78 -4.42
CA GLN A 55 -11.94 4.06 -5.84
C GLN A 55 -10.69 4.63 -6.53
N ARG A 56 -9.90 5.46 -5.84
CA ARG A 56 -8.62 5.96 -6.39
C ARG A 56 -7.58 4.86 -6.55
N LEU A 57 -7.51 3.92 -5.60
CA LEU A 57 -6.59 2.79 -5.66
C LEU A 57 -6.95 1.83 -6.81
N GLU A 58 -8.24 1.65 -7.12
CA GLU A 58 -8.68 0.88 -8.29
C GLU A 58 -8.24 1.49 -9.64
N MET A 59 -7.96 2.79 -9.66
CA MET A 59 -7.47 3.51 -10.85
C MET A 59 -5.94 3.60 -10.91
N VAL A 60 -5.19 3.00 -9.98
CA VAL A 60 -3.72 2.98 -10.05
C VAL A 60 -3.29 2.34 -11.37
N GLY A 61 -2.32 2.94 -12.06
CA GLY A 61 -1.91 2.53 -13.41
C GLY A 61 -2.78 3.11 -14.54
N HIS A 62 -4.01 3.56 -14.26
CA HIS A 62 -4.91 4.24 -15.20
C HIS A 62 -4.88 5.77 -15.00
N GLY A 63 -3.70 6.34 -14.83
CA GLY A 63 -3.50 7.78 -14.60
C GLY A 63 -3.52 8.21 -13.14
N VAL A 64 -3.69 7.27 -12.20
CA VAL A 64 -3.43 7.46 -10.76
C VAL A 64 -2.12 6.77 -10.39
N THR A 65 -1.32 7.44 -9.56
CA THR A 65 -0.20 6.81 -8.85
C THR A 65 -0.54 6.73 -7.37
N ALA A 66 -0.11 5.65 -6.71
CA ALA A 66 -0.30 5.50 -5.28
C ALA A 66 0.99 5.02 -4.61
N GLN A 67 1.29 5.60 -3.47
CA GLN A 67 2.45 5.28 -2.63
C GLN A 67 2.00 5.07 -1.20
N THR A 68 2.39 3.95 -0.62
CA THR A 68 2.22 3.65 0.80
C THR A 68 3.51 3.96 1.54
N THR A 69 3.40 4.62 2.68
CA THR A 69 4.48 4.82 3.63
C THR A 69 4.11 4.22 4.97
N VAL A 70 4.98 3.36 5.49
CA VAL A 70 4.90 2.80 6.84
C VAL A 70 6.15 3.20 7.61
N LEU A 71 6.00 3.54 8.88
CA LEU A 71 7.14 3.71 9.78
C LEU A 71 7.42 2.35 10.42
N ILE A 72 8.65 1.84 10.31
CA ILE A 72 9.09 0.63 11.04
C ILE A 72 10.26 1.08 11.91
N LYS A 73 10.10 1.01 13.23
CA LYS A 73 11.10 1.53 14.20
C LYS A 73 11.53 2.96 13.86
N ASP A 74 10.54 3.84 13.66
CA ASP A 74 10.70 5.26 13.28
C ASP A 74 11.38 5.52 11.93
N THR A 75 11.73 4.47 11.19
CA THR A 75 12.31 4.59 9.85
C THR A 75 11.19 4.51 8.80
N PRO A 76 11.05 5.50 7.90
CA PRO A 76 10.03 5.45 6.85
C PRO A 76 10.43 4.48 5.74
N TYR A 77 9.52 3.57 5.44
CA TYR A 77 9.60 2.67 4.29
C TYR A 77 8.46 2.97 3.33
N THR A 78 8.80 3.07 2.05
CA THR A 78 7.85 3.42 1.00
C THR A 78 7.71 2.30 -0.01
N GLY A 79 6.48 1.95 -0.36
CA GLY A 79 6.15 1.06 -1.47
C GLY A 79 5.20 1.75 -2.45
N GLN A 80 5.27 1.40 -3.73
CA GLN A 80 4.30 1.85 -4.73
C GLN A 80 3.33 0.72 -5.04
N PHE A 81 2.09 1.07 -5.35
CA PHE A 81 1.13 0.11 -5.88
C PHE A 81 1.44 -0.11 -7.36
N GLU A 82 1.67 -1.35 -7.76
CA GLU A 82 1.84 -1.75 -9.15
C GLU A 82 0.49 -2.19 -9.72
N HIS A 83 0.19 -1.80 -10.96
CA HIS A 83 -0.87 -2.43 -11.73
C HIS A 83 -0.22 -3.53 -12.55
N ASP A 84 -0.53 -4.79 -12.23
CA ASP A 84 -0.11 -5.92 -13.05
C ASP A 84 -0.87 -5.83 -14.40
N HIS A 85 -0.19 -5.31 -15.42
CA HIS A 85 -0.62 -5.55 -16.78
C HIS A 85 -0.30 -7.00 -17.06
N GLY A 86 -1.23 -7.90 -16.77
CA GLY A 86 -1.07 -9.31 -17.12
C GLY A 86 -0.62 -9.39 -18.58
N ASP A 87 0.60 -9.87 -18.79
CA ASP A 87 1.16 -10.24 -20.09
C ASP A 87 0.31 -11.40 -20.63
N GLY A 88 -0.86 -11.06 -21.15
CA GLY A 88 -1.67 -11.93 -21.99
C GLY A 88 -0.93 -12.13 -23.30
N HIS A 89 0.11 -12.97 -23.27
CA HIS A 89 0.65 -13.58 -24.47
C HIS A 89 -0.46 -14.39 -25.12
N SER A 90 -1.09 -13.80 -26.13
CA SER A 90 -1.84 -14.50 -27.16
C SER A 90 -0.92 -15.54 -27.80
N HIS A 91 -1.27 -16.81 -27.72
CA HIS A 91 -0.63 -17.87 -28.50
C HIS A 91 -1.69 -18.80 -29.10
#